data_AF-A0A7V0JU19-F1
#
_entry.id   AF-A0A7V0JU19-F1
#
_cell.length_a   1.000
_cell.length_b   1.000
_cell.length_c   1.000
_cell.angle_alpha   90.00
_cell.angle_beta   90.00
_cell.angle_gamma   90.00
#
_symmetry.space_group_name_H-M   'P 1'
#
loop_
_entity.id
_entity.type
_entity.pdbx_description
1 polymer ?
#
loop_
_entity_poly.entity_id
_entity_poly.type
_entity_poly.pdbx_seq_one_letter_code
_entity_poly.pdbx_strand_id
1 'polypeptide(L)'
;MEISLDLIKKLREETGIGIMECKQALIEAGGDLEKAKRILRERGKEFLGHRGRETKEGRVEAYVHHSGKVGVLVEVDTVTD
;
A
#
# COMPACT_ATOMS: atom_id res chain seq x y z
N MET A 1 -8.94 -22.69 15.63
CA MET A 1 -7.48 -22.50 15.46
C MET A 1 -7.21 -21.02 15.63
N GLU A 2 -6.45 -20.62 16.65
CA GLU A 2 -6.21 -19.21 16.96
C GLU A 2 -4.97 -18.74 16.19
N ILE A 3 -5.13 -17.77 15.30
CA ILE A 3 -4.02 -17.15 14.57
C ILE A 3 -3.65 -15.87 15.32
N SER A 4 -2.36 -15.70 15.62
CA SER A 4 -1.84 -14.49 16.27
C SER A 4 -2.21 -13.24 15.48
N LEU A 5 -2.69 -12.21 16.20
CA LEU A 5 -2.99 -10.90 15.64
C LEU A 5 -1.76 -10.28 14.97
N ASP A 6 -0.55 -10.60 15.45
CA ASP A 6 0.69 -10.08 14.88
C ASP A 6 0.98 -10.66 13.50
N LEU A 7 0.65 -11.94 13.27
CA LEU A 7 0.78 -12.55 11.95
C LEU A 7 -0.21 -11.95 10.94
N ILE A 8 -1.43 -11.66 11.40
CA ILE A 8 -2.46 -11.02 10.56
C ILE A 8 -2.03 -9.61 10.17
N LYS A 9 -1.49 -8.84 11.13
CA LYS A 9 -0.94 -7.50 10.88
C LYS A 9 0.23 -7.55 9.90
N LYS A 10 1.19 -8.46 10.12
CA LYS A 10 2.37 -8.62 9.26
C LYS A 10 1.97 -8.96 7.82
N LEU A 11 1.06 -9.90 7.63
CA LEU A 11 0.57 -10.26 6.30
C LEU A 11 -0.16 -9.10 5.62
N ARG A 12 -0.95 -8.33 6.37
CA ARG A 12 -1.62 -7.12 5.87
C ARG A 12 -0.64 -6.03 5.47
N GLU A 13 0.41 -5.80 6.24
CA GLU A 13 1.42 -4.78 5.91
C GLU A 13 2.19 -5.13 4.63
N GLU A 14 2.56 -6.41 4.48
CA GLU A 14 3.32 -6.87 3.31
C GLU A 14 2.47 -6.93 2.04
N THR A 15 1.16 -7.15 2.17
CA THR A 15 0.27 -7.35 1.01
C THR A 15 -0.70 -6.21 0.75
N GLY A 16 -0.93 -5.33 1.72
CA GLY A 16 -1.97 -4.30 1.69
C GLY A 16 -3.41 -4.85 1.72
N ILE A 17 -3.59 -6.15 1.93
CA ILE A 17 -4.90 -6.83 1.88
C ILE A 17 -5.65 -6.68 3.21
N GLY A 18 -6.98 -6.69 3.18
CA GLY A 18 -7.85 -6.60 4.35
C GLY A 18 -7.51 -7.60 5.47
N ILE A 19 -7.77 -7.18 6.73
CA ILE A 19 -7.43 -7.94 7.94
C ILE A 19 -8.10 -9.32 7.96
N MET A 20 -9.36 -9.40 7.54
CA MET A 20 -10.15 -10.64 7.60
C MET A 20 -9.68 -11.67 6.56
N GLU A 21 -9.30 -11.21 5.38
CA GLU A 21 -8.77 -12.04 4.31
C GLU A 21 -7.37 -12.56 4.67
N CYS A 22 -6.53 -11.70 5.25
CA CYS A 22 -5.24 -12.11 5.80
C CYS A 22 -5.41 -13.17 6.89
N LYS A 23 -6.38 -12.98 7.78
CA LYS A 23 -6.72 -13.95 8.83
C LYS A 23 -7.18 -15.29 8.23
N GLN A 24 -8.09 -15.27 7.27
CA GLN A 24 -8.61 -16.50 6.65
C GLN A 24 -7.52 -17.25 5.88
N ALA A 25 -6.67 -16.54 5.14
CA ALA A 25 -5.53 -17.12 4.44
C ALA A 25 -4.52 -17.75 5.42
N LEU A 26 -4.28 -17.12 6.57
CA LEU A 26 -3.43 -17.67 7.63
C LEU A 26 -4.04 -18.90 8.30
N ILE A 27 -5.36 -18.94 8.47
CA ILE A 27 -6.05 -20.13 8.99
C ILE A 27 -5.85 -21.32 8.05
N GLU A 28 -6.03 -21.14 6.75
CA GLU A 28 -5.85 -22.20 5.75
C GLU A 28 -4.39 -22.56 5.50
N ALA A 29 -3.49 -21.59 5.67
CA ALA A 29 -2.05 -21.82 5.66
C ALA A 29 -1.53 -22.51 6.92
N GLY A 30 -2.35 -22.61 7.99
CA GLY A 30 -1.92 -23.12 9.29
C GLY A 30 -0.92 -22.20 10.01
N GLY A 31 -0.98 -20.89 9.75
CA GLY A 31 -0.08 -19.87 10.31
C GLY A 31 1.19 -19.61 9.48
N ASP A 32 1.38 -20.30 8.36
CA ASP A 32 2.51 -20.07 7.46
C ASP A 32 2.28 -18.84 6.57
N LEU A 33 3.15 -17.83 6.70
CA LEU A 33 3.04 -16.57 5.96
C LEU A 33 3.27 -16.72 4.45
N GLU A 34 4.23 -17.54 4.02
CA GLU A 34 4.54 -17.71 2.59
C GLU A 34 3.44 -18.50 1.90
N LYS A 35 2.93 -19.54 2.59
CA LYS A 35 1.76 -20.27 2.11
C LYS A 35 0.51 -19.37 2.10
N ALA A 36 0.31 -18.52 3.10
CA ALA A 36 -0.80 -17.56 3.11
C ALA A 36 -0.69 -16.53 1.96
N LYS A 37 0.50 -16.01 1.68
CA LYS A 37 0.76 -15.16 0.50
C LYS A 37 0.43 -15.89 -0.80
N ARG A 38 0.83 -17.16 -0.92
CA ARG A 38 0.51 -17.97 -2.10
C ARG A 38 -1.00 -18.17 -2.24
N ILE A 39 -1.70 -18.48 -1.15
CA ILE A 39 -3.17 -18.58 -1.13
C ILE A 39 -3.80 -17.25 -1.54
N LEU A 40 -3.30 -16.12 -1.06
CA LEU A 40 -3.80 -14.80 -1.45
C LEU A 40 -3.57 -14.51 -2.94
N ARG A 41 -2.41 -14.90 -3.50
CA ARG A 41 -2.12 -14.80 -4.94
C ARG A 41 -2.97 -15.75 -5.79
N GLU A 42 -3.12 -17.00 -5.36
CA GLU A 42 -3.99 -18.01 -5.99
C GLU A 42 -5.46 -17.53 -6.01
N ARG A 43 -5.88 -16.80 -4.97
CA ARG A 43 -7.18 -16.14 -4.87
C ARG A 43 -7.28 -14.84 -5.68
N GLY A 44 -6.27 -14.53 -6.49
CA GLY A 44 -6.24 -13.35 -7.35
C GLY A 44 -6.19 -12.03 -6.58
N LYS A 45 -5.72 -12.02 -5.32
CA LYS A 45 -5.52 -10.76 -4.59
C LYS A 45 -4.18 -10.15 -5.00
N GLU A 46 -4.24 -9.01 -5.66
CA GLU A 46 -3.06 -8.21 -5.93
C GLU A 46 -2.48 -7.69 -4.62
N PHE A 47 -1.17 -7.82 -4.47
CA PHE A 47 -0.49 -7.23 -3.33
C PHE A 47 -0.41 -5.73 -3.59
N LEU A 48 -1.29 -4.99 -2.90
CA LEU A 48 -1.31 -3.54 -2.83
C LEU A 48 -0.16 -3.00 -1.97
N GLY A 49 0.99 -3.70 -1.95
CA GLY A 49 2.17 -3.32 -1.19
C GLY A 49 2.43 -1.84 -1.42
N HIS A 50 2.48 -1.05 -0.35
CA HIS A 50 2.29 0.41 -0.35
C HIS A 50 3.07 1.19 -1.44
N ARG A 51 2.57 1.18 -2.67
CA ARG A 51 3.09 1.98 -3.79
C ARG A 51 1.93 2.31 -4.71
N GLY A 52 1.52 3.58 -4.68
CA GLY A 52 0.49 4.14 -5.55
C GLY A 52 -0.90 4.07 -4.95
N ARG A 53 -1.21 4.91 -3.97
CA ARG A 53 -2.57 5.44 -3.93
C ARG A 53 -2.63 6.43 -5.09
N GLU A 54 -3.58 6.27 -6.02
CA GLU A 54 -3.85 7.30 -7.03
C GLU A 54 -4.16 8.61 -6.31
N THR A 55 -3.36 9.60 -6.60
CA THR A 55 -3.54 10.97 -6.15
C THR A 55 -4.37 11.69 -7.20
N LYS A 56 -5.59 12.11 -6.83
CA LYS A 56 -6.56 12.73 -7.76
C LYS A 56 -6.59 14.25 -7.67
N GLU A 57 -5.97 14.77 -6.62
CA GLU A 57 -5.80 16.18 -6.36
C GLU A 57 -4.32 16.46 -6.19
N GLY A 58 -3.94 17.72 -6.27
CA GLY A 58 -2.54 18.11 -6.25
C GLY A 58 -2.39 19.58 -6.62
N ARG A 59 -1.19 20.11 -6.46
CA ARG A 59 -0.90 21.50 -6.77
C ARG A 59 0.39 21.62 -7.54
N VAL A 60 0.36 22.44 -8.58
CA VAL A 60 1.54 22.87 -9.32
C VAL A 60 1.93 24.25 -8.82
N GLU A 61 3.16 24.38 -8.33
CA GLU A 61 3.72 25.66 -7.89
C GLU A 61 4.92 26.04 -8.75
N ALA A 62 4.96 27.33 -9.10
CA ALA A 62 6.06 27.92 -9.85
C ALA A 62 6.78 28.94 -8.98
N TYR A 63 8.10 28.83 -8.92
CA TYR A 63 8.97 29.81 -8.26
C TYR A 63 9.92 30.41 -9.27
N VAL A 64 9.93 31.73 -9.38
CA VAL A 64 10.94 32.47 -10.14
C VAL A 64 11.80 33.22 -9.14
N HIS A 65 13.10 32.94 -9.15
CA HIS A 65 14.04 33.63 -8.29
C HIS A 65 14.13 35.10 -8.69
N HIS A 66 14.32 36.00 -7.72
CA HIS A 66 14.21 37.45 -7.93
C HIS A 66 15.14 38.02 -9.03
N SER A 67 16.24 37.33 -9.34
CA SER A 67 17.15 37.71 -10.44
C SER A 67 16.61 37.38 -11.83
N GLY A 68 15.48 36.68 -11.93
CA GLY A 68 14.84 36.26 -13.18
C GLY A 68 15.60 35.18 -13.96
N LYS A 69 16.71 34.66 -13.42
CA LYS A 69 17.60 33.72 -14.12
C LYS A 69 17.31 32.24 -13.82
N VAL A 70 16.53 31.97 -12.78
CA VAL A 70 16.22 30.61 -12.33
C VAL A 70 14.73 30.50 -12.04
N GLY A 71 14.10 29.51 -12.66
CA GLY A 71 12.72 29.12 -12.41
C GLY A 71 12.65 27.65 -12.00
N VAL A 72 11.72 27.32 -11.11
CA VAL A 72 11.43 25.95 -10.68
C VAL A 72 9.92 25.72 -10.79
N LEU A 73 9.55 24.54 -11.28
CA LEU A 73 8.19 24.03 -11.26
C LEU A 73 8.16 22.77 -10.41
N VAL A 74 7.18 22.67 -9.50
CA VAL A 74 6.98 21.49 -8.67
C VAL A 74 5.52 21.07 -8.76
N GLU A 75 5.30 19.79 -8.99
CA GLU A 75 4.00 19.12 -8.91
C GLU A 75 3.98 18.23 -7.67
N VAL A 76 2.95 18.39 -6.84
CA VAL A 76 2.73 17.57 -5.64
C VAL A 76 1.32 16.99 -5.70
N ASP A 77 1.25 15.67 -5.66
CA ASP A 77 -0.03 14.95 -5.76
C ASP A 77 -0.51 14.45 -4.39
N THR A 78 -1.82 14.58 -4.13
CA THR A 78 -2.51 14.16 -2.89
C THR A 78 -3.77 13.34 -3.20
N VAL A 79 -4.23 12.59 -2.20
CA VAL A 79 -5.39 11.68 -2.33
C VAL A 79 -6.70 12.36 -1.90
N THR A 80 -6.64 13.52 -1.23
CA THR A 80 -7.80 14.30 -0.73
C THR A 80 -7.50 15.80 -0.73
N ASP A 81 -8.55 16.60 -0.97
CA ASP A 81 -8.61 18.07 -0.99
C ASP A 81 -8.02 18.73 0.27
#